data_AF-A0A4R2RJ27-F1
#
_entry.id   AF-A0A4R2RJ27-F1
#
_cell.length_a   1.000
_cell.length_b   1.000
_cell.length_c   1.000
_cell.angle_alpha   90.00
_cell.angle_beta   90.00
_cell.angle_gamma   90.00
#
_symmetry.space_group_name_H-M   'P 1'
#
loop_
_entity.id
_entity.type
_entity.pdbx_description
1 polymer ?
#
loop_
_entity_poly.entity_id
_entity_poly.type
_entity_poly.pdbx_seq_one_letter_code
_entity_poly.pdbx_strand_id
1 'polypeptide(L)'
;MASIERTAYPRLKKRYSNDDLRSVNTPTTQELSFIYAQARGSENILNMTLLLKVFQRLGHFPRLEDIPDQLVSHIRTCLNMEANIISKYDNKRTLYRHHKAIREFLQVSPYNSANRKQLIKIMSDVALVKDNPADIINATIDEMIHSRMELPAFSTLDRLSNE
;
A
#
# COMPACT_ATOMS: atom_id res chain seq x y z
N MET A 1 9.71 -21.79 4.88
CA MET A 1 9.68 -20.34 5.19
C MET A 1 10.55 -19.59 4.19
N ALA A 2 9.94 -18.74 3.38
CA ALA A 2 10.66 -17.82 2.52
C ALA A 2 11.06 -16.57 3.33
N SER A 3 12.29 -16.08 3.16
CA SER A 3 12.65 -14.78 3.71
C SER A 3 12.02 -13.67 2.86
N ILE A 4 11.39 -12.68 3.49
CA ILE A 4 10.87 -11.48 2.81
C ILE A 4 11.96 -10.74 2.00
N GLU A 5 13.23 -10.88 2.39
CA GLU A 5 14.35 -10.27 1.68
C GLU A 5 14.64 -10.96 0.33
N ARG A 6 14.16 -12.19 0.16
CA ARG A 6 14.33 -13.00 -1.05
C ARG A 6 13.08 -12.99 -1.94
N THR A 7 12.12 -12.10 -1.67
CA THR A 7 10.91 -11.96 -2.46
C THR A 7 10.77 -10.54 -3.01
N ALA A 8 9.91 -10.39 -4.02
CA ALA A 8 9.48 -9.13 -4.60
C ALA A 8 8.43 -8.41 -3.74
N TYR A 9 8.21 -8.85 -2.48
CA TYR A 9 7.21 -8.22 -1.62
C TYR A 9 7.51 -6.72 -1.44
N PRO A 10 6.55 -5.84 -1.77
CA PRO A 10 6.78 -4.40 -1.77
C PRO A 10 7.17 -3.87 -0.39
N ARG A 11 8.19 -3.02 -0.35
CA ARG A 11 8.70 -2.40 0.88
C ARG A 11 8.98 -0.91 0.69
N LEU A 12 8.84 -0.16 1.78
CA LEU A 12 9.33 1.22 1.82
C LEU A 12 10.85 1.21 1.89
N LYS A 13 11.48 2.08 1.09
CA LYS A 13 12.94 2.29 1.20
C LYS A 13 13.21 2.99 2.53
N LYS A 14 14.30 2.60 3.21
CA LYS A 14 14.77 3.30 4.42
C LYS A 14 15.20 4.74 4.13
N ARG A 15 15.67 5.01 2.91
CA ARG A 15 16.07 6.33 2.41
C ARG A 15 15.61 6.47 0.96
N TYR A 16 15.11 7.65 0.63
CA TYR A 16 14.74 8.05 -0.72
C TYR A 16 15.75 9.06 -1.26
N SER A 17 16.08 8.95 -2.55
CA SER A 17 16.69 10.07 -3.26
C SER A 17 15.65 11.14 -3.55
N ASN A 18 16.09 12.37 -3.84
CA ASN A 18 15.16 13.43 -4.25
C ASN A 18 14.42 13.07 -5.55
N ASP A 19 15.09 12.34 -6.45
CA ASP A 19 14.49 11.89 -7.71
C ASP A 19 13.44 10.81 -7.48
N ASP A 20 13.68 9.86 -6.55
CA ASP A 20 12.67 8.88 -6.12
C ASP A 20 11.41 9.58 -5.58
N LEU A 21 11.60 10.64 -4.78
CA LEU A 21 10.48 11.40 -4.21
C LEU A 21 9.68 12.13 -5.30
N ARG A 22 10.37 12.83 -6.21
CA ARG A 22 9.72 13.62 -7.25
C ARG A 22 8.98 12.77 -8.27
N SER A 23 9.60 11.70 -8.75
CA SER A 23 9.07 10.90 -9.87
C SER A 23 7.83 10.08 -9.51
N VAL A 24 7.80 9.48 -8.31
CA VAL A 24 6.78 8.49 -7.95
C VAL A 24 5.89 8.97 -6.79
N ASN A 25 6.42 9.80 -5.90
CA ASN A 25 5.74 10.15 -4.65
C ASN A 25 5.05 11.52 -4.68
N THR A 26 5.09 12.24 -5.81
CA THR A 26 4.36 13.50 -5.96
C THR A 26 2.88 13.23 -6.29
N PRO A 27 1.93 13.76 -5.51
CA PRO A 27 0.51 13.64 -5.82
C PRO A 27 0.16 14.35 -7.13
N THR A 28 -0.64 13.70 -7.98
CA THR A 28 -1.14 14.32 -9.22
C THR A 28 -2.33 15.23 -8.94
N THR A 29 -2.69 16.10 -9.89
CA THR A 29 -3.88 16.96 -9.77
C THR A 29 -5.16 16.13 -9.57
N GLN A 30 -5.31 15.02 -10.29
CA GLN A 30 -6.47 14.13 -10.15
C GLN A 30 -6.54 13.49 -8.75
N GLU A 31 -5.40 13.05 -8.22
CA GLU A 31 -5.30 12.51 -6.86
C GLU A 31 -5.68 13.59 -5.84
N LEU A 32 -5.16 14.80 -5.98
CA LEU A 32 -5.48 15.91 -5.07
C LEU A 32 -6.96 16.28 -5.11
N SER A 33 -7.58 16.37 -6.30
CA SER A 33 -9.03 16.59 -6.43
C SER A 33 -9.84 15.52 -5.70
N PHE A 34 -9.44 14.26 -5.82
CA PHE A 34 -10.05 13.15 -5.08
C PHE A 34 -9.85 13.29 -3.56
N ILE A 35 -8.64 13.61 -3.09
CA ILE A 35 -8.34 13.79 -1.66
C ILE A 35 -9.20 14.91 -1.06
N TYR A 36 -9.27 16.07 -1.72
CA TYR A 36 -10.05 17.21 -1.22
C TYR A 36 -11.56 16.98 -1.22
N ALA A 37 -12.06 16.07 -2.05
CA ALA A 37 -13.46 15.64 -2.00
C ALA A 37 -13.76 14.73 -0.80
N GLN A 38 -12.79 13.94 -0.35
CA GLN A 38 -12.98 12.90 0.68
C GLN A 38 -12.58 13.34 2.10
N ALA A 39 -11.56 14.18 2.22
CA ALA A 39 -10.97 14.60 3.48
C ALA A 39 -11.11 16.11 3.70
N ARG A 40 -11.33 16.51 4.95
CA ARG A 40 -11.36 17.90 5.40
C ARG A 40 -10.40 18.09 6.57
N GLY A 41 -9.78 19.27 6.63
CA GLY A 41 -8.73 19.59 7.59
C GLY A 41 -7.36 19.08 7.13
N SER A 42 -6.34 19.87 7.41
CA SER A 42 -4.98 19.65 6.91
C SER A 42 -4.39 18.29 7.33
N GLU A 43 -4.67 17.84 8.56
CA GLU A 43 -4.24 16.52 9.05
C GLU A 43 -4.82 15.37 8.22
N ASN A 44 -6.14 15.37 7.99
CA ASN A 44 -6.79 14.31 7.21
C ASN A 44 -6.35 14.33 5.75
N ILE A 45 -6.14 15.51 5.17
CA ILE A 45 -5.62 15.67 3.80
C ILE A 45 -4.20 15.09 3.72
N LEU A 46 -3.31 15.44 4.65
CA LEU A 46 -1.96 14.89 4.72
C LEU A 46 -1.98 13.37 4.87
N ASN A 47 -2.74 12.86 5.84
CA ASN A 47 -2.85 11.44 6.12
C ASN A 47 -3.40 10.65 4.94
N MET A 48 -4.45 11.14 4.30
CA MET A 48 -5.06 10.45 3.17
C MET A 48 -4.15 10.46 1.95
N THR A 49 -3.41 11.55 1.73
CA THR A 49 -2.41 11.65 0.66
C THR A 49 -1.27 10.66 0.88
N LEU A 50 -0.76 10.57 2.11
CA LEU A 50 0.26 9.58 2.48
C LEU A 50 -0.22 8.16 2.24
N LEU A 51 -1.41 7.81 2.73
CA LEU A 51 -1.97 6.47 2.52
C LEU A 51 -2.15 6.16 1.03
N LEU A 52 -2.62 7.11 0.22
CA LEU A 52 -2.79 6.92 -1.22
C LEU A 52 -1.45 6.62 -1.91
N LYS A 53 -0.44 7.47 -1.71
CA LYS A 53 0.87 7.31 -2.38
C LYS A 53 1.58 6.05 -1.91
N VAL A 54 1.49 5.74 -0.62
CA VAL A 54 2.10 4.53 -0.07
C VAL A 54 1.37 3.28 -0.54
N PHE A 55 0.04 3.29 -0.62
CA PHE A 55 -0.72 2.16 -1.14
C PHE A 55 -0.39 1.88 -2.61
N GLN A 56 -0.29 2.91 -3.46
CA GLN A 56 0.12 2.73 -4.85
C GLN A 56 1.49 2.06 -5.00
N ARG A 57 2.38 2.24 -4.02
CA ARG A 57 3.70 1.63 -4.00
C ARG A 57 3.70 0.22 -3.41
N LEU A 58 2.95 0.01 -2.33
CA LEU A 58 3.02 -1.22 -1.54
C LEU A 58 1.93 -2.24 -1.89
N GLY A 59 0.86 -1.81 -2.56
CA GLY A 59 -0.34 -2.62 -2.77
C GLY A 59 -1.14 -2.90 -1.49
N HIS A 60 -0.76 -2.33 -0.34
CA HIS A 60 -1.42 -2.49 0.96
C HIS A 60 -1.24 -1.24 1.83
N PHE A 61 -2.05 -1.12 2.89
CA PHE A 61 -1.94 -0.01 3.85
C PHE A 61 -0.98 -0.35 4.99
N PRO A 62 0.17 0.33 5.12
CA PRO A 62 1.03 0.19 6.29
C PRO A 62 0.50 1.05 7.45
N ARG A 63 1.14 0.94 8.61
CA ARG A 63 0.91 1.90 9.68
C ARG A 63 1.57 3.22 9.31
N LEU A 64 0.97 4.34 9.72
CA LEU A 64 1.55 5.66 9.45
C LEU A 64 2.94 5.83 10.08
N GLU A 65 3.18 5.18 11.23
CA GLU A 65 4.49 5.17 11.92
C GLU A 65 5.60 4.49 11.12
N ASP A 66 5.25 3.59 10.20
CA ASP A 66 6.23 2.89 9.35
C ASP A 66 6.64 3.73 8.13
N ILE A 67 5.99 4.89 7.90
CA ILE A 67 6.25 5.75 6.76
C ILE A 67 7.48 6.62 7.04
N PRO A 68 8.53 6.58 6.20
CA PRO A 68 9.72 7.41 6.41
C PRO A 68 9.45 8.91 6.42
N ASP A 69 10.07 9.65 7.33
CA ASP A 69 9.92 11.11 7.49
C ASP A 69 10.23 11.91 6.23
N GLN A 70 11.11 11.38 5.37
CA GLN A 70 11.42 11.97 4.06
C GLN A 70 10.20 12.01 3.15
N LEU A 71 9.40 10.93 3.15
CA LEU A 71 8.17 10.86 2.37
C LEU A 71 7.12 11.80 2.97
N VAL A 72 6.98 11.82 4.29
CA VAL A 72 6.06 12.74 4.99
C VAL A 72 6.38 14.20 4.65
N SER A 73 7.66 14.57 4.74
CA SER A 73 8.14 15.93 4.44
C SER A 73 7.94 16.32 2.96
N HIS A 74 8.18 15.39 2.04
CA HIS A 74 7.92 15.61 0.61
C HIS A 74 6.44 15.90 0.35
N ILE A 75 5.54 15.07 0.88
CA ILE A 75 4.09 15.27 0.70
C ILE A 75 3.62 16.57 1.34
N ARG A 76 4.13 16.95 2.53
CA ARG A 76 3.83 18.25 3.13
C ARG A 76 4.22 19.40 2.20
N THR A 77 5.40 19.31 1.58
CA THR A 77 5.88 20.31 0.61
C THR A 77 4.95 20.38 -0.59
N CYS A 78 4.53 19.24 -1.15
CA CYS A 78 3.57 19.21 -2.27
C CYS A 78 2.22 19.84 -1.91
N LEU A 79 1.80 19.74 -0.65
CA LEU A 79 0.53 20.27 -0.16
C LEU A 79 0.64 21.71 0.40
N ASN A 80 1.83 22.32 0.35
CA ASN A 80 2.13 23.62 1.00
C ASN A 80 1.72 23.65 2.49
N MET A 81 2.05 22.59 3.23
CA MET A 81 1.70 22.44 4.64
C MET A 81 2.88 22.69 5.58
N GLU A 82 2.58 23.27 6.74
CA GLU A 82 3.54 23.46 7.82
C GLU A 82 3.96 22.14 8.48
N ALA A 83 5.17 22.14 9.08
CA ALA A 83 5.74 20.96 9.72
C ALA A 83 5.06 20.56 11.05
N ASN A 84 4.32 21.48 11.67
CA ASN A 84 3.56 21.25 12.92
C ASN A 84 2.35 20.32 12.73
N ILE A 85 1.92 20.06 11.50
CA ILE A 85 0.77 19.19 11.19
C ILE A 85 1.22 17.73 11.32
N ILE A 86 0.78 17.06 12.38
CA ILE A 86 1.20 15.68 12.70
C ILE A 86 0.38 14.69 11.86
N SER A 87 1.06 13.76 11.18
CA SER A 87 0.39 12.67 10.45
C SER A 87 -0.03 11.56 11.40
N LYS A 88 -1.28 11.58 11.87
CA LYS A 88 -1.88 10.55 12.73
C LYS A 88 -3.38 10.44 12.50
N TYR A 89 -3.94 9.25 12.71
CA TYR A 89 -5.40 9.09 12.81
C TYR A 89 -5.81 8.94 14.28
N ASP A 90 -6.48 9.96 14.81
CA ASP A 90 -7.08 9.88 16.14
C ASP A 90 -8.33 8.99 16.18
N ASN A 91 -8.98 8.80 15.03
CA ASN A 91 -10.19 8.00 14.90
C ASN A 91 -10.07 6.90 13.84
N LYS A 92 -10.21 5.63 14.27
CA LYS A 92 -10.20 4.45 13.39
C LYS A 92 -11.32 4.47 12.34
N ARG A 93 -12.49 5.07 12.64
CA ARG A 93 -13.58 5.21 11.66
C ARG A 93 -13.13 6.05 10.46
N THR A 94 -12.41 7.15 10.70
CA THR A 94 -11.87 8.00 9.64
C THR A 94 -10.81 7.26 8.82
N LEU A 95 -9.90 6.55 9.48
CA LEU A 95 -8.88 5.72 8.84
C LEU A 95 -9.52 4.70 7.87
N TYR A 96 -10.49 3.91 8.36
CA TYR A 96 -11.13 2.89 7.52
C TYR A 96 -11.99 3.47 6.39
N ARG A 97 -12.61 4.64 6.61
CA ARG A 97 -13.28 5.38 5.53
C ARG A 97 -12.29 5.79 4.44
N HIS A 98 -11.10 6.28 4.80
CA HIS A 98 -10.06 6.62 3.83
C HIS A 98 -9.51 5.38 3.11
N HIS A 99 -9.30 4.26 3.82
CA HIS A 99 -8.90 3.00 3.17
C HIS A 99 -9.93 2.57 2.12
N LYS A 100 -11.22 2.64 2.46
CA LYS A 100 -12.30 2.31 1.52
C LYS A 100 -12.28 3.23 0.30
N ALA A 101 -12.25 4.55 0.52
CA ALA A 101 -12.23 5.53 -0.57
C ALA A 101 -11.02 5.37 -1.49
N ILE A 102 -9.83 5.09 -0.93
CA ILE A 102 -8.60 4.86 -1.71
C ILE A 102 -8.74 3.60 -2.58
N ARG A 103 -9.25 2.50 -2.02
CA ARG A 103 -9.50 1.27 -2.78
C ARG A 103 -10.50 1.51 -3.92
N GLU A 104 -11.58 2.24 -3.66
CA GLU A 104 -12.57 2.59 -4.69
C GLU A 104 -11.94 3.45 -5.79
N PHE A 105 -11.15 4.46 -5.42
CA PHE A 105 -10.46 5.34 -6.38
C PHE A 105 -9.45 4.59 -7.27
N LEU A 106 -8.67 3.68 -6.67
CA LEU A 106 -7.70 2.85 -7.40
C LEU A 106 -8.33 1.61 -8.06
N GLN A 107 -9.63 1.38 -7.84
CA GLN A 107 -10.36 0.20 -8.30
C GLN A 107 -9.69 -1.11 -7.86
N VAL A 108 -9.27 -1.16 -6.58
CA VAL A 108 -8.60 -2.31 -5.97
C VAL A 108 -9.56 -3.01 -5.00
N SER A 109 -9.65 -4.34 -5.12
CA SER A 109 -10.42 -5.16 -4.20
C SER A 109 -9.67 -5.37 -2.87
N PRO A 110 -10.33 -5.26 -1.70
CA PRO A 110 -9.67 -5.43 -0.41
C PRO A 110 -9.30 -6.88 -0.17
N TYR A 111 -8.15 -7.18 0.44
CA TYR A 111 -7.89 -8.53 0.95
C TYR A 111 -8.61 -8.73 2.30
N ASN A 112 -9.54 -9.68 2.34
CA ASN A 112 -10.32 -10.02 3.53
C ASN A 112 -10.76 -11.50 3.51
N SER A 113 -11.55 -11.90 4.49
CA SER A 113 -12.05 -13.28 4.60
C SER A 113 -12.90 -13.72 3.38
N ALA A 114 -13.58 -12.79 2.71
CA ALA A 114 -14.44 -13.11 1.58
C ALA A 114 -13.65 -13.49 0.32
N ASN A 115 -12.49 -12.89 0.07
CA ASN A 115 -11.65 -13.20 -1.08
C ASN A 115 -10.39 -14.02 -0.76
N ARG A 116 -10.19 -14.46 0.49
CA ARG A 116 -9.10 -15.39 0.85
C ARG A 116 -9.08 -16.64 -0.03
N LYS A 117 -10.25 -17.17 -0.41
CA LYS A 117 -10.34 -18.34 -1.32
C LYS A 117 -9.76 -18.06 -2.70
N GLN A 118 -9.91 -16.83 -3.20
CA GLN A 118 -9.33 -16.42 -4.47
C GLN A 118 -7.81 -16.37 -4.38
N LEU A 119 -7.24 -15.86 -3.28
CA LEU A 119 -5.80 -15.89 -3.06
C LEU A 119 -5.25 -17.32 -3.02
N ILE A 120 -5.92 -18.22 -2.28
CA ILE A 120 -5.52 -19.64 -2.23
C ILE A 120 -5.51 -20.23 -3.63
N LYS A 121 -6.56 -19.98 -4.43
CA LYS A 121 -6.63 -20.46 -5.81
C LYS A 121 -5.46 -19.94 -6.65
N ILE A 122 -5.20 -18.63 -6.65
CA ILE A 122 -4.07 -18.03 -7.37
C ILE A 122 -2.76 -18.72 -6.97
N MET A 123 -2.55 -18.91 -5.68
CA MET A 123 -1.32 -19.48 -5.16
C MET A 123 -1.16 -20.97 -5.50
N SER A 124 -2.25 -21.75 -5.45
CA SER A 124 -2.26 -23.13 -5.91
C SER A 124 -1.96 -23.24 -7.40
N ASP A 125 -2.58 -22.39 -8.24
CA ASP A 125 -2.35 -22.36 -9.68
C ASP A 125 -0.87 -22.03 -10.00
N VAL A 126 -0.26 -21.10 -9.25
CA VAL A 126 1.16 -20.75 -9.37
C VAL A 126 2.07 -21.90 -8.91
N ALA A 127 1.73 -22.60 -7.83
CA ALA A 127 2.51 -23.71 -7.29
C ALA A 127 2.56 -24.93 -8.24
N LEU A 128 1.65 -25.03 -9.21
CA LEU A 128 1.73 -26.06 -10.26
C LEU A 128 2.92 -25.86 -11.21
N VAL A 129 3.48 -24.64 -11.28
CA VAL A 129 4.55 -24.28 -12.23
C VAL A 129 5.81 -23.73 -11.55
N LYS A 130 5.82 -23.61 -10.21
CA LYS A 130 6.95 -23.10 -9.41
C LYS A 130 7.22 -24.01 -8.22
N ASP A 131 8.49 -24.40 -8.02
CA ASP A 131 8.88 -25.35 -6.97
C ASP A 131 9.38 -24.69 -5.68
N ASN A 132 9.77 -23.42 -5.73
CA ASN A 132 10.36 -22.70 -4.61
C ASN A 132 9.35 -21.73 -3.98
N PRO A 133 9.14 -21.75 -2.64
CA PRO A 133 8.24 -20.83 -1.95
C PRO A 133 8.44 -19.36 -2.29
N ALA A 134 9.68 -18.90 -2.49
CA ALA A 134 9.94 -17.51 -2.88
C ALA A 134 9.40 -17.19 -4.28
N ASP A 135 9.53 -18.11 -5.23
CA ASP A 135 9.05 -17.94 -6.60
C ASP A 135 7.52 -18.02 -6.66
N ILE A 136 6.92 -18.90 -5.84
CA ILE A 136 5.46 -18.96 -5.66
C ILE A 136 4.95 -17.62 -5.12
N ILE A 137 5.58 -17.07 -4.09
CA ILE A 137 5.20 -15.77 -3.53
C ILE A 137 5.33 -14.65 -4.57
N ASN A 138 6.43 -14.61 -5.33
CA ASN A 138 6.66 -13.58 -6.34
C ASN A 138 5.58 -13.63 -7.44
N ALA A 139 5.33 -14.81 -8.02
CA ALA A 139 4.31 -14.96 -9.04
C ALA A 139 2.89 -14.72 -8.49
N THR A 140 2.63 -15.08 -7.23
CA THR A 140 1.35 -14.76 -6.56
C THR A 140 1.17 -13.24 -6.42
N ILE A 141 2.21 -12.50 -6.00
CA ILE A 141 2.16 -11.03 -5.90
C ILE A 141 1.87 -10.42 -7.27
N ASP A 142 2.53 -10.90 -8.32
CA ASP A 142 2.29 -10.42 -9.69
C ASP A 142 0.82 -10.64 -10.08
N GLU A 143 0.28 -11.86 -9.91
CA GLU A 143 -1.13 -12.16 -10.21
C GLU A 143 -2.12 -11.31 -9.40
N MET A 144 -1.83 -11.05 -8.12
CA MET A 144 -2.65 -10.18 -7.28
C MET A 144 -2.65 -8.73 -7.80
N ILE A 145 -1.50 -8.21 -8.21
CA ILE A 145 -1.39 -6.87 -8.80
C ILE A 145 -2.17 -6.79 -10.12
N HIS A 146 -2.02 -7.79 -11.00
CA HIS A 146 -2.77 -7.87 -12.27
C HIS A 146 -4.28 -7.94 -12.03
N SER A 147 -4.72 -8.68 -11.01
CA SER A 147 -6.12 -8.81 -10.61
C SER A 147 -6.65 -7.63 -9.78
N ARG A 148 -5.84 -6.57 -9.58
CA ARG A 148 -6.16 -5.41 -8.73
C ARG A 148 -6.67 -5.84 -7.35
N MET A 149 -5.94 -6.74 -6.70
CA MET A 149 -6.18 -7.16 -5.34
C MET A 149 -5.17 -6.51 -4.39
N GLU A 150 -5.64 -6.00 -3.26
CA GLU A 150 -4.77 -5.55 -2.18
C GLU A 150 -3.91 -6.69 -1.67
N LEU A 151 -2.63 -6.42 -1.44
CA LEU A 151 -1.70 -7.41 -0.90
C LEU A 151 -1.97 -7.65 0.59
N PRO A 152 -2.01 -8.91 1.06
CA PRO A 152 -2.00 -9.20 2.48
C PRO A 152 -0.63 -8.90 3.09
N ALA A 153 -0.53 -8.97 4.42
CA ALA A 153 0.76 -9.01 5.10
C ALA A 153 1.63 -10.18 4.58
N PHE A 154 2.95 -9.97 4.46
CA PHE A 154 3.88 -10.99 3.98
C PHE A 154 3.73 -12.34 4.71
N SER A 155 3.52 -12.32 6.04
CA SER A 155 3.32 -13.52 6.85
C SER A 155 2.12 -14.38 6.39
N THR A 156 1.13 -13.76 5.75
CA THR A 156 0.00 -14.48 5.15
C THR A 156 0.44 -15.23 3.90
N LEU A 157 1.23 -14.60 3.03
CA LEU A 157 1.77 -15.23 1.83
C LEU A 157 2.77 -16.33 2.19
N ASP A 158 3.69 -16.06 3.13
CA ASP A 158 4.65 -17.07 3.58
C ASP A 158 3.90 -18.28 4.15
N ARG A 159 2.90 -18.10 5.02
CA ARG A 159 2.11 -19.22 5.52
C ARG A 159 1.44 -20.02 4.40
N LEU A 160 0.76 -19.34 3.47
CA LEU A 160 0.07 -20.00 2.36
C LEU A 160 1.01 -20.70 1.37
N SER A 161 2.27 -20.22 1.23
CA SER A 161 3.28 -20.87 0.37
C SER A 161 3.82 -22.18 0.90
N ASN A 162 3.61 -22.45 2.18
CA ASN A 162 4.07 -23.68 2.84
C ASN A 162 2.88 -24.57 3.25
N GLU A 163 1.64 -24.24 2.85
CA GLU A 163 0.44 -25.09 2.98
C GLU A 163 0.34 -26.04 1.77
#